data_AF-U7ULR3-F1
#
_entry.id   AF-U7ULR3-F1
#
_cell.length_a   1.000
_cell.length_b   1.000
_cell.length_c   1.000
_cell.angle_alpha   90.00
_cell.angle_beta   90.00
_cell.angle_gamma   90.00
#
_symmetry.space_group_name_H-M   'P 1'
#
loop_
_entity.id
_entity.type
_entity.pdbx_description
1 polymer ?
#
loop_
_entity_poly.entity_id
_entity_poly.type
_entity_poly.pdbx_seq_one_letter_code
_entity_poly.pdbx_strand_id
1 'polypeptide(L)' 'MFGLGVPELVLILVIGLVIFGPGKLPDIGNALGKSLHEFKSAVNASSENPAGVKNQDGTKPEE' A
#
# COMPACT_ATOMS: atom_id res chain seq x y z
N MET A 1 25.43 3.98 20.52
CA MET A 1 25.60 2.52 20.37
C MET A 1 24.22 1.91 20.24
N PHE A 2 24.01 1.00 19.28
CA PHE A 2 22.71 0.46 18.84
C PHE A 2 21.80 1.44 18.08
N GLY A 3 22.16 1.75 16.84
CA GLY A 3 21.18 2.20 15.85
C GLY A 3 20.63 0.96 15.17
N LEU A 4 19.30 0.80 15.13
CA LEU A 4 18.66 -0.22 14.30
C LEU A 4 19.03 0.09 12.84
N GLY A 5 20.03 -0.62 12.35
CA GLY A 5 20.44 -0.51 10.97
C GLY A 5 19.52 -1.31 10.06
N VAL A 6 19.72 -1.12 8.77
CA VAL A 6 19.11 -1.97 7.75
C VAL A 6 19.37 -3.47 8.02
N PRO A 7 20.57 -3.91 8.47
CA PRO A 7 20.81 -5.34 8.75
C PRO A 7 19.90 -5.91 9.84
N GLU A 8 19.70 -5.20 10.94
CA GLU A 8 18.85 -5.64 12.05
C GLU A 8 17.38 -5.72 11.63
N LEU A 9 16.90 -4.75 10.83
CA LEU A 9 15.54 -4.79 10.30
C LEU A 9 15.34 -5.97 9.33
N VAL A 10 16.34 -6.29 8.51
CA VAL A 10 16.30 -7.45 7.62
C VAL A 10 16.26 -8.76 8.42
N LEU A 11 17.04 -8.87 9.50
CA LEU A 11 17.01 -10.06 10.36
C LEU A 11 15.62 -10.27 10.99
N ILE A 12 15.01 -9.21 11.53
CA ILE A 12 13.65 -9.27 12.08
C ILE A 12 12.65 -9.65 10.99
N LEU A 13 12.78 -9.06 9.80
CA LEU A 13 11.93 -9.36 8.66
C LEU A 13 12.03 -10.84 8.29
N VAL A 14 13.23 -11.41 8.18
CA VAL A 14 13.43 -12.84 7.89
C VAL A 14 12.74 -13.73 8.93
N ILE A 15 12.86 -13.43 10.23
CA ILE A 15 12.16 -14.18 11.27
C ILE A 15 10.65 -14.08 11.10
N GLY A 16 10.14 -12.87 10.82
CA GLY A 16 8.74 -12.66 10.49
C GLY A 16 8.29 -13.44 9.25
N LEU A 17 9.12 -13.50 8.21
CA LEU A 17 8.84 -14.27 6.99
C LEU A 17 8.78 -15.77 7.26
N VAL A 18 9.56 -16.29 8.20
CA VAL A 18 9.49 -17.72 8.58
C VAL A 18 8.17 -18.04 9.28
N ILE A 19 7.68 -17.13 10.12
CA ILE A 19 6.40 -17.31 10.85
C ILE A 19 5.20 -17.10 9.93
N PHE A 20 5.18 -15.99 9.18
CA PHE A 20 4.05 -15.58 8.36
C PHE A 20 4.09 -16.13 6.93
N GLY A 21 5.27 -16.48 6.43
CA GLY A 21 5.53 -16.85 5.04
C GLY A 21 5.75 -15.64 4.12
N PRO A 22 6.69 -15.69 3.16
CA PRO A 22 6.96 -14.60 2.24
C PRO A 22 5.79 -14.28 1.30
N GLY A 23 4.88 -15.25 1.07
CA GLY A 23 3.68 -15.05 0.26
C GLY A 23 2.62 -14.18 0.93
N LYS A 24 2.59 -14.08 2.27
CA LYS A 24 1.56 -13.28 2.97
C LYS A 24 1.85 -11.79 2.99
N LEU A 25 3.12 -11.38 2.92
CA LEU A 25 3.49 -9.96 2.88
C LEU A 25 2.94 -9.21 1.66
N PRO A 26 3.06 -9.72 0.42
CA PRO A 26 2.47 -9.05 -0.73
C PRO A 26 0.95 -9.00 -0.64
N ASP A 27 0.27 -10.03 -0.12
CA ASP A 27 -1.19 -10.01 0.05
C ASP A 27 -1.62 -8.92 1.03
N ILE A 28 -0.97 -8.83 2.20
CA ILE A 28 -1.22 -7.80 3.20
C ILE A 28 -0.89 -6.41 2.63
N GLY A 29 0.23 -6.27 1.93
CA GLY A 29 0.62 -5.02 1.28
C GLY A 29 -0.37 -4.56 0.21
N ASN A 30 -0.91 -5.49 -0.59
CA ASN A 30 -1.94 -5.18 -1.58
C ASN A 30 -3.25 -4.71 -0.92
N ALA A 31 -3.69 -5.38 0.15
CA ALA A 31 -4.89 -5.00 0.89
C ALA A 31 -4.74 -3.63 1.57
N LEU A 32 -3.62 -3.41 2.27
CA LEU A 32 -3.30 -2.14 2.93
C LEU A 32 -3.10 -1.02 1.90
N GLY A 33 -2.47 -1.32 0.75
CA GLY A 33 -2.23 -0.36 -0.32
C GLY A 33 -3.53 0.18 -0.92
N LYS A 34 -4.51 -0.70 -1.17
CA LYS A 34 -5.84 -0.29 -1.62
C LYS A 34 -6.55 0.57 -0.57
N SER A 35 -6.55 0.14 0.69
CA SER A 35 -7.16 0.89 1.80
C SER A 35 -6.51 2.28 1.98
N LEU A 36 -5.18 2.36 1.92
CA LEU A 36 -4.44 3.61 2.01
C LEU A 36 -4.68 4.52 0.80
N HIS A 37 -4.83 3.96 -0.39
CA HIS A 37 -5.17 4.71 -1.61
C HIS A 37 -6.56 5.35 -1.51
N GLU A 38 -7.55 4.60 -1.04
CA GLU A 38 -8.90 5.12 -0.80
C GLU A 38 -8.92 6.15 0.33
N PHE A 39 -8.23 5.87 1.44
CA PHE A 39 -8.08 6.81 2.56
C PHE A 39 -7.43 8.12 2.11
N LYS A 40 -6.33 8.04 1.34
CA LYS A 40 -5.66 9.22 0.77
C LYS A 40 -6.60 9.98 -0.17
N SER A 41 -7.38 9.30 -0.98
CA SER A 41 -8.34 9.94 -1.89
C SER A 41 -9.45 10.67 -1.13
N ALA A 42 -9.99 10.08 -0.07
CA ALA A 42 -10.99 10.70 0.79
C ALA A 42 -10.45 11.93 1.54
N VAL A 43 -9.24 11.82 2.11
CA VAL A 43 -8.58 12.94 2.80
C VAL A 43 -8.27 14.11 1.87
N ASN A 44 -7.84 13.82 0.63
CA ASN A 44 -7.61 14.86 -0.38
C ASN A 44 -8.92 15.45 -0.93
N ALA A 45 -10.02 14.69 -0.97
CA ALA A 45 -11.33 15.22 -1.35
C ALA A 45 -11.92 16.16 -0.29
N SER A 46 -11.64 15.93 1.00
CA SER A 46 -12.02 16.85 2.09
C SER A 46 -11.11 18.08 2.22
N SER A 47 -9.92 18.05 1.62
CA SER A 47 -8.98 19.18 1.61
C SER A 47 -9.08 19.88 0.26
N GLU A 48 -9.95 20.88 0.16
CA GLU A 48 -10.24 21.70 -1.03
C GLU A 48 -9.03 21.96 -1.96
N ASN A 49 -8.85 21.12 -2.99
CA ASN A 49 -8.05 21.41 -4.19
C ASN A 49 -8.39 20.43 -5.35
N PRO A 50 -9.16 20.85 -6.37
CA PRO A 50 -9.68 19.96 -7.41
C PRO A 50 -8.68 19.81 -8.58
N ALA A 51 -7.56 19.12 -8.35
CA ALA A 51 -6.66 18.74 -9.44
C ALA A 51 -6.07 17.36 -9.19
N GLY A 52 -6.79 16.31 -9.59
CA GLY A 52 -6.24 14.96 -9.50
C GLY A 52 -7.18 13.77 -9.69
N VAL A 53 -8.37 13.93 -10.26
CA VAL A 53 -9.10 12.77 -10.79
C VAL A 53 -8.61 12.53 -12.21
N LYS A 54 -7.66 11.61 -12.38
CA LYS A 54 -7.38 11.00 -13.68
C LYS A 54 -7.44 9.48 -13.54
N ASN A 55 -8.38 8.94 -14.32
CA ASN A 55 -8.42 7.60 -14.91
C ASN A 55 -9.04 6.48 -14.06
N GLN A 56 -10.36 6.40 -14.11
CA GLN A 56 -11.02 5.17 -14.57
C GLN A 56 -11.73 5.53 -15.88
N ASP A 57 -11.09 5.21 -17.02
CA ASP A 57 -11.73 5.19 -18.34
C ASP A 57 -11.36 3.89 -19.08
N GLY A 58 -12.36 3.34 -19.80
CA GLY A 58 -12.29 2.18 -20.70
C GLY A 58 -12.66 0.85 -20.04
N THR A 59 -13.81 0.22 -20.28
CA THR A 59 -14.48 -0.13 -21.56
C THR A 59 -15.88 -0.67 -21.17
N LYS A 60 -17.03 -0.50 -21.82
CA LYS A 60 -17.44 -0.11 -23.19
C LYS A 60 -18.98 0.08 -23.16
N PRO A 61 -19.59 1.12 -23.76
CA PRO A 61 -20.98 1.04 -24.19
C PRO A 61 -20.99 0.33 -25.55
N GLU A 62 -21.51 -0.89 -25.59
CA GLU A 62 -21.99 -1.51 -26.82
C GLU A 62 -23.48 -1.76 -26.66
N GLU A 63 -24.21 -1.43 -27.74
CA GLU A 63 -25.66 -1.43 -27.90
C GLU A 63 -26.34 -2.77 -27.58
#